data_AF-A0A8B6HS39-F1
#
_entry.id   AF-A0A8B6HS39-F1
#
_cell.length_a   1.000
_cell.length_b   1.000
_cell.length_c   1.000
_cell.angle_alpha   90.00
_cell.angle_beta   90.00
_cell.angle_gamma   90.00
#
_symmetry.space_group_name_H-M   'P 1'
#
loop_
_entity.id
_entity.type
_entity.pdbx_description
1 polymer ?
#
loop_
_entity_poly.entity_id
_entity_poly.type
_entity_poly.pdbx_seq_one_letter_code
_entity_poly.pdbx_strand_id
1 'polypeptide(L)' 'MPTEMFDEILQVGPRIAKQNTFYRNPLEPALKLAIALRHLASGAKYRSMQYGWRVPHNTISVFIPE' A
#
# COMPACT_ATOMS: atom_id res chain seq x y z
N MET A 1 -0.61 13.22 8.61
CA MET A 1 -0.64 13.85 7.28
C MET A 1 -2.00 14.53 7.13
N PRO A 2 -2.06 15.79 6.71
CA PRO A 2 -3.31 16.41 6.28
C PRO A 2 -3.92 15.60 5.12
N THR A 3 -5.25 15.48 5.10
CA THR A 3 -5.97 14.63 4.13
C THR A 3 -5.79 15.09 2.68
N GLU A 4 -5.64 16.40 2.47
CA GLU A 4 -5.41 17.01 1.15
C GLU A 4 -4.10 16.52 0.51
N MET A 5 -3.01 16.48 1.28
CA MET A 5 -1.72 16.00 0.77
C MET A 5 -1.75 14.51 0.40
N PHE A 6 -2.58 13.70 1.07
CA PHE A 6 -2.75 12.30 0.69
C PHE A 6 -3.46 12.16 -0.65
N ASP A 7 -4.48 12.98 -0.91
CA ASP A 7 -5.23 12.99 -2.17
C ASP A 7 -4.37 13.42 -3.36
N GLU A 8 -3.49 14.42 -3.16
CA GLU A 8 -2.51 14.83 -4.17
C GLU A 8 -1.57 13.69 -4.56
N ILE A 9 -1.06 12.93 -3.58
CA ILE A 9 -0.18 11.79 -3.85
C ILE A 9 -0.99 10.63 -4.45
N LEU A 10 -2.27 10.49 -4.10
CA LEU A 10 -3.17 9.49 -4.65
C LEU A 10 -3.38 9.65 -6.16
N GLN A 11 -3.06 10.80 -6.76
CA GLN A 11 -3.03 10.96 -8.22
C GLN A 11 -2.02 10.01 -8.91
N VAL A 12 -1.04 9.47 -8.19
CA VAL A 12 -0.13 8.42 -8.68
C VAL A 12 -0.83 7.05 -8.79
N GLY A 13 -2.06 6.93 -8.26
CA GLY A 13 -2.93 5.76 -8.26
C GLY A 13 -2.95 4.93 -9.55
N PRO A 14 -3.08 5.51 -10.76
CA PRO A 14 -3.09 4.76 -12.01
C PRO A 14 -1.78 4.02 -12.28
N ARG A 15 -0.65 4.53 -11.77
CA ARG A 15 0.69 3.92 -11.97
C ARG A 15 0.94 2.75 -11.00
N ILE A 16 0.29 2.76 -9.84
CA ILE A 16 0.40 1.71 -8.81
C ILE A 16 -0.76 0.72 -8.82
N ALA A 17 -1.79 0.98 -9.63
CA ALA A 17 -2.89 0.08 -9.87
C ALA A 17 -2.37 -1.19 -10.56
N LYS A 18 -2.78 -2.36 -10.05
CA LYS A 18 -2.52 -3.63 -10.73
C LYS A 18 -3.66 -3.89 -11.71
N GLN A 19 -3.33 -4.49 -12.85
CA GLN A 19 -4.33 -4.96 -13.81
C GLN A 19 -5.29 -5.91 -13.11
N ASN A 20 -6.60 -5.71 -13.35
CA ASN A 20 -7.61 -6.62 -12.87
C ASN A 20 -7.56 -7.92 -13.71
N THR A 21 -7.57 -9.07 -13.03
CA THR A 21 -7.51 -10.40 -13.68
C THR A 21 -8.60 -11.28 -13.09
N PHE A 22 -8.87 -12.43 -13.69
CA PHE A 22 -9.84 -13.41 -13.16
C PHE A 22 -9.42 -14.05 -11.82
N TYR A 23 -8.23 -13.72 -11.31
CA TYR A 23 -7.78 -14.13 -9.99
C TYR A 23 -8.32 -13.20 -8.90
N ARG A 24 -7.67 -13.18 -7.74
CA ARG A 24 -8.03 -12.32 -6.61
C ARG A 24 -8.03 -10.84 -7.02
N ASN A 25 -9.07 -10.12 -6.60
CA ASN A 25 -9.17 -8.68 -6.79
C ASN A 25 -7.89 -7.95 -6.31
N PRO A 26 -7.34 -7.04 -7.13
CA PRO A 26 -6.17 -6.27 -6.73
C PRO A 26 -6.49 -5.37 -5.53
N LEU A 27 -5.48 -5.16 -4.68
CA LEU A 27 -5.56 -4.18 -3.60
C LEU A 27 -5.75 -2.78 -4.18
N GLU A 28 -6.60 -1.99 -3.54
CA GLU A 28 -6.81 -0.59 -3.92
C GLU A 28 -5.50 0.20 -3.91
N PRO A 29 -5.29 1.09 -4.89
CA PRO A 29 -4.08 1.90 -4.96
C PRO A 29 -3.91 2.79 -3.72
N ALA A 30 -5.00 3.34 -3.18
CA ALA A 30 -4.99 4.12 -1.94
C ALA A 30 -4.48 3.31 -0.73
N LEU A 31 -4.92 2.06 -0.61
CA LEU A 31 -4.50 1.16 0.47
C LEU A 31 -3.00 0.83 0.38
N LYS A 32 -2.50 0.53 -0.82
CA LYS A 32 -1.07 0.29 -1.04
C LYS A 32 -0.24 1.52 -0.70
N LEU A 33 -0.69 2.70 -1.13
CA LEU A 33 -0.02 3.96 -0.86
C LEU A 33 0.04 4.26 0.65
N ALA A 34 -1.07 4.05 1.36
CA ALA A 34 -1.12 4.25 2.81
C ALA A 34 -0.15 3.32 3.56
N ILE A 35 -0.06 2.05 3.16
CA ILE A 35 0.90 1.09 3.73
C ILE A 35 2.34 1.52 3.43
N ALA A 36 2.63 1.95 2.21
CA ALA A 36 3.96 2.42 1.82
C ALA A 36 4.38 3.66 2.61
N LEU A 37 3.51 4.66 2.70
CA LEU A 37 3.77 5.87 3.48
C LEU A 37 3.95 5.54 4.97
N ARG A 38 3.16 4.61 5.52
CA ARG A 38 3.34 4.16 6.91
C ARG A 38 4.70 3.50 7.12
N HIS A 39 5.13 2.67 6.18
CA HIS A 39 6.44 2.02 6.24
C HIS A 39 7.57 3.04 6.13
N LEU A 40 7.50 3.99 5.19
CA LEU A 40 8.50 5.06 5.02
C LEU A 40 8.58 5.98 6.25
N ALA A 41 7.44 6.32 6.86
CA ALA A 41 7.42 7.22 8.01
C ALA A 41 7.86 6.53 9.32
N SER A 42 7.57 5.24 9.50
CA SER A 42 7.77 4.53 10.77
C SER A 42 8.95 3.55 10.75
N GLY A 43 9.46 3.15 9.58
CA GLY A 43 10.44 2.07 9.45
C GLY A 43 9.96 0.70 9.96
N ALA A 44 8.64 0.52 10.13
CA ALA A 44 8.09 -0.66 10.77
C ALA A 44 8.24 -1.90 9.88
N LYS A 45 8.57 -3.05 10.48
CA LYS A 45 8.66 -4.33 9.75
C LYS A 45 7.30 -4.78 9.21
N TYR A 46 7.29 -5.43 8.05
CA TYR A 46 6.06 -5.90 7.39
C TYR A 46 5.22 -6.82 8.27
N ARG A 47 5.85 -7.66 9.11
CA ARG A 47 5.16 -8.56 10.06
C ARG A 47 4.36 -7.82 11.13
N SER A 48 4.76 -6.62 11.52
CA SER A 48 4.00 -5.83 12.51
C SER A 48 2.81 -5.14 11.85
N MET A 49 2.96 -4.69 10.60
CA MET A 49 1.88 -4.01 9.86
C MET A 49 0.80 -4.96 9.34
N GLN A 50 1.12 -6.24 9.13
CA GLN A 50 0.16 -7.19 8.55
C GLN A 50 -1.16 -7.28 9.32
N TYR A 51 -1.11 -7.17 10.65
CA TYR A 51 -2.28 -7.27 11.52
C TYR A 51 -3.13 -6.00 11.52
N GLY A 52 -2.50 -4.83 11.42
CA GLY A 52 -3.21 -3.54 11.39
C GLY A 52 -3.97 -3.32 10.09
N TRP A 53 -3.38 -3.71 8.96
CA TRP A 53 -3.96 -3.48 7.63
C TRP A 53 -4.67 -4.71 7.04
N ARG A 54 -4.60 -5.87 7.73
CA ARG A 54 -5.11 -7.17 7.26
C ARG A 54 -4.55 -7.59 5.89
N VAL A 55 -3.35 -7.11 5.56
CA VAL A 55 -2.62 -7.47 4.34
C VAL A 55 -1.43 -8.34 4.75
N PRO A 56 -1.29 -9.57 4.22
CA PRO A 56 -0.21 -10.45 4.64
C PRO A 56 1.15 -9.90 4.21
N HIS A 57 2.18 -10.14 5.03
CA HIS A 57 3.53 -9.58 4.84
C HIS A 57 4.15 -9.90 3.48
N ASN A 58 3.86 -11.08 2.91
CA ASN A 58 4.34 -11.47 1.58
C ASN A 58 3.78 -10.57 0.47
N THR A 59 2.54 -10.09 0.61
CA THR A 59 1.93 -9.16 -0.35
C THR A 59 2.56 -7.78 -0.22
N ILE A 60 2.88 -7.34 1.00
CA ILE A 60 3.56 -6.06 1.26
C ILE A 60 4.94 -6.02 0.59
N SER A 61 5.72 -7.09 0.75
CA SER A 61 7.05 -7.23 0.16
C SER A 61 7.06 -7.20 -1.37
N VAL A 62 5.93 -7.52 -2.04
CA VAL A 62 5.84 -7.46 -3.52
C VAL A 62 5.81 -6.04 -4.06
N PHE A 63 5.31 -5.07 -3.29
CA PHE A 63 5.18 -3.67 -3.75
C PHE A 63 6.04 -2.67 -2.98
N ILE A 64 6.61 -3.06 -1.85
CA ILE A 64 7.63 -2.29 -1.13
C ILE A 64 8.89 -3.16 -1.11
N PRO A 65 9.91 -2.85 -1.93
CA PRO A 65 11.22 -3.48 -1.78
C PRO A 65 11.89 -3.00 -0.47
N GLU A 66 12.61 -3.90 0.22
CA GLU A 66 13.48 -3.55 1.36
C GLU A 66 14.74 -2.80 0.91
#